data_AF-A0A835J4M4-F1
#
_entry.id   AF-A0A835J4M4-F1
#
_cell.length_a   1.000
_cell.length_b   1.000
_cell.length_c   1.000
_cell.angle_alpha   90.00
_cell.angle_beta   90.00
_cell.angle_gamma   90.00
#
_symmetry.space_group_name_H-M   'P 1'
#
loop_
_entity.id
_entity.type
_entity.pdbx_description
1 polymer ?
#
loop_
_entity_poly.entity_id
_entity_poly.type
_entity_poly.pdbx_seq_one_letter_code
_entity_poly.pdbx_strand_id
1 'polypeptide(L)'
;MHGPRIWVSDPYGLTRKVQFINPTLGVEGFDPFVPGGIASHHIETRTLGILAGLFHLSVHPPQHLYKGLHMENIETVLSSSTVVVFFTAFIVAGTMWYGSATTPIELFGPTRYQWDQGYFQQEIYRRVGTRMSENQSLSESWSKIPEKIAFYDYIENNPTKGGLFRASSMDNEHGIAIRWLRHPLFRDKERRALFVCHMPIFFEAFPIVFVDGDEIVKVDVPFRRA
;
A
#
# COMPACT_ATOMS: atom_id res chain seq x y z
N MET A 1 5.46 -3.46 29.53
CA MET A 1 4.21 -2.91 28.97
C MET A 1 3.21 -4.06 28.83
N HIS A 2 1.99 -3.89 29.31
CA HIS A 2 0.89 -4.85 29.12
C HIS A 2 -0.09 -4.23 28.12
N GLY A 3 -0.38 -4.91 27.02
CA GLY A 3 -1.29 -4.40 25.98
C GLY A 3 -1.34 -5.30 24.75
N PRO A 4 -2.32 -5.11 23.88
CA PRO A 4 -2.40 -5.81 22.61
C PRO A 4 -1.21 -5.44 21.72
N ARG A 5 -0.68 -6.44 21.04
CA ARG A 5 0.38 -6.30 20.03
C ARG A 5 -0.23 -5.76 18.73
N ILE A 6 0.57 -5.12 17.88
CA ILE A 6 0.11 -4.61 16.58
C ILE A 6 0.70 -5.41 15.42
N TRP A 7 0.03 -5.37 14.27
CA TRP A 7 0.50 -5.98 13.04
C TRP A 7 1.71 -5.21 12.49
N VAL A 8 2.78 -5.94 12.17
CA VAL A 8 3.97 -5.41 11.50
C VAL A 8 4.42 -6.41 10.44
N SER A 9 4.96 -5.91 9.34
CA SER A 9 5.49 -6.72 8.24
C SER A 9 6.82 -6.17 7.74
N ASP A 10 7.50 -6.94 6.90
CA ASP A 10 8.62 -6.44 6.11
C ASP A 10 8.14 -5.52 4.97
N PRO A 11 9.04 -4.77 4.30
CA PRO A 11 8.68 -3.83 3.24
C PRO A 11 7.92 -4.44 2.04
N TYR A 12 7.94 -5.76 1.88
CA TYR A 12 7.25 -6.46 0.79
C TYR A 12 6.07 -7.31 1.27
N GLY A 13 5.65 -7.18 2.53
CA GLY A 13 4.47 -7.86 3.06
C GLY A 13 4.59 -9.39 3.10
N LEU A 14 5.79 -9.94 3.26
CA LEU A 14 6.03 -11.39 3.19
C LEU A 14 6.02 -12.06 4.55
N THR A 15 6.33 -11.32 5.60
CA THR A 15 6.63 -11.82 6.94
C THR A 15 5.80 -11.11 8.00
N ARG A 16 4.49 -11.40 8.03
CA ARG A 16 3.60 -10.92 9.09
C ARG A 16 4.07 -11.34 10.48
N LYS A 17 4.02 -10.38 11.41
CA LYS A 17 4.15 -10.61 12.84
C LYS A 17 3.21 -9.71 13.61
N VAL A 18 2.67 -10.23 14.70
CA VAL A 18 1.95 -9.44 15.70
C VAL A 18 2.89 -9.30 16.89
N GLN A 19 3.43 -8.10 17.10
CA GLN A 19 4.49 -7.84 18.06
C GLN A 19 4.30 -6.57 18.87
N PHE A 20 5.06 -6.45 19.96
CA PHE A 20 5.19 -5.20 20.68
C PHE A 20 6.09 -4.26 19.90
N ILE A 21 5.79 -2.96 19.99
CA ILE A 21 6.56 -1.92 19.33
C ILE A 21 7.02 -0.94 20.39
N ASN A 22 8.32 -0.63 20.35
CA ASN A 22 8.89 0.42 21.17
C ASN A 22 8.51 1.77 20.57
N PRO A 23 8.14 2.76 21.40
CA PRO A 23 7.87 4.11 20.92
C PRO A 23 9.14 4.72 20.32
N THR A 24 8.96 5.46 19.25
CA THR A 24 10.03 6.19 18.57
C THR A 24 9.88 7.68 18.83
N LEU A 25 10.88 8.30 19.46
CA LEU A 25 10.82 9.70 19.91
C LEU A 25 11.61 10.66 19.01
N GLY A 26 12.34 10.15 18.03
CA GLY A 26 13.05 10.95 17.04
C GLY A 26 12.15 11.42 15.89
N VAL A 27 12.75 12.11 14.92
CA VAL A 27 12.05 12.65 13.74
C VAL A 27 11.42 11.54 12.90
N GLU A 28 12.02 10.36 12.91
CA GLU A 28 11.51 9.16 12.25
C GLU A 28 10.16 8.68 12.81
N GLY A 29 9.75 9.13 14.01
CA GLY A 29 8.41 8.88 14.55
C GLY A 29 7.28 9.56 13.75
N PHE A 30 7.61 10.53 12.89
CA PHE A 30 6.67 11.19 11.98
C PHE A 30 6.58 10.52 10.60
N ASP A 31 7.44 9.52 10.33
CA ASP A 31 7.34 8.73 9.11
C ASP A 31 6.09 7.81 9.20
N PRO A 32 5.13 7.92 8.26
CA PRO A 32 3.91 7.12 8.29
C PRO A 32 4.15 5.61 8.15
N PHE A 33 5.35 5.18 7.75
CA PHE A 33 5.74 3.78 7.63
C PHE A 33 6.51 3.24 8.84
N VAL A 34 6.83 4.07 9.83
CA VAL A 34 7.51 3.66 11.07
C VAL A 34 6.47 3.40 12.17
N PRO A 35 6.21 2.13 12.55
CA PRO A 35 5.15 1.80 13.51
C PRO A 35 5.42 2.35 14.92
N GLY A 36 6.68 2.63 15.27
CA GLY A 36 7.04 3.21 16.57
C GLY A 36 6.49 4.62 16.79
N GLY A 37 6.24 5.36 15.69
CA GLY A 37 5.55 6.65 15.73
C GLY A 37 4.11 6.54 16.24
N ILE A 38 3.42 5.44 15.93
CA ILE A 38 2.04 5.19 16.39
C ILE A 38 2.02 5.11 17.92
N ALA A 39 2.98 4.37 18.52
CA ALA A 39 3.05 4.22 19.97
C ALA A 39 3.35 5.56 20.66
N SER A 40 4.33 6.31 20.16
CA SER A 40 4.65 7.66 20.68
C SER A 40 3.46 8.60 20.57
N HIS A 41 2.81 8.63 19.40
CA HIS A 41 1.63 9.46 19.15
C HIS A 41 0.53 9.19 20.18
N HIS A 42 0.21 7.92 20.47
CA HIS A 42 -0.83 7.58 21.47
C HIS A 42 -0.43 7.96 22.90
N ILE A 43 0.85 7.82 23.27
CA ILE A 43 1.35 8.20 24.61
C ILE A 43 1.25 9.73 24.79
N GLU A 44 1.73 10.48 23.81
CA GLU A 44 1.79 11.94 23.86
C GLU A 44 0.39 12.57 23.79
N THR A 45 -0.44 12.15 22.83
CA THR A 45 -1.81 12.67 22.69
C THR A 45 -2.69 12.33 23.87
N ARG A 46 -2.53 11.14 24.49
CA ARG A 46 -3.23 10.81 25.73
C ARG A 46 -2.83 11.73 26.87
N THR A 47 -1.53 11.98 27.03
CA THR A 47 -1.02 12.84 28.11
C THR A 47 -1.52 14.26 27.94
N LEU A 48 -1.43 14.81 26.73
CA LEU A 48 -1.95 16.14 26.40
C LEU A 48 -3.48 16.22 26.53
N GLY A 49 -4.21 15.17 26.11
CA GLY A 49 -5.66 15.11 26.23
C GLY A 49 -6.15 15.16 27.68
N ILE A 50 -5.46 14.48 28.61
CA ILE A 50 -5.77 14.56 30.04
C ILE A 50 -5.54 15.98 30.57
N LEU A 51 -4.41 16.60 30.24
CA LEU A 51 -4.09 17.96 30.67
C LEU A 51 -5.09 18.98 30.12
N ALA A 52 -5.43 18.88 28.83
CA ALA A 52 -6.42 19.74 28.18
C ALA A 52 -7.83 19.53 28.77
N GLY A 53 -8.20 18.30 29.07
CA GLY A 53 -9.47 17.98 29.73
C GLY A 53 -9.56 18.61 31.12
N LEU A 54 -8.50 18.49 31.94
CA LEU A 54 -8.42 19.14 33.26
C LEU A 54 -8.49 20.67 33.16
N PHE A 55 -7.81 21.25 32.17
CA PHE A 55 -7.89 22.68 31.89
C PHE A 55 -9.33 23.12 31.58
N HIS A 56 -10.02 22.42 30.66
CA HIS A 56 -11.40 22.74 30.30
C HIS A 56 -12.42 22.50 31.43
N LEU A 57 -12.12 21.62 32.39
CA LEU A 57 -12.93 21.47 33.61
C LEU A 57 -12.68 22.59 34.64
N SER A 58 -11.47 23.15 34.65
CA SER A 58 -11.06 24.12 35.68
C SER A 58 -11.30 25.57 35.27
N VAL A 59 -11.34 25.86 33.97
CA VAL A 59 -11.34 27.23 33.43
C VAL A 59 -12.58 27.48 32.58
N HIS A 60 -13.30 28.56 32.89
CA HIS A 60 -14.46 29.00 32.10
C HIS A 60 -14.01 29.70 30.81
N PRO A 61 -14.79 29.60 29.71
CA PRO A 61 -14.47 30.29 28.48
C PRO A 61 -14.41 31.82 28.66
N PRO A 62 -13.44 32.50 28.05
CA PRO A 62 -13.43 33.97 27.98
C PRO A 62 -14.70 34.51 27.33
N GLN A 63 -15.24 35.62 27.85
CA GLN A 63 -16.53 36.17 27.41
C GLN A 63 -16.57 36.49 25.91
N HIS A 64 -15.46 36.95 25.33
CA HIS A 64 -15.39 37.27 23.90
C HIS A 64 -15.48 36.01 23.02
N LEU A 65 -14.88 34.89 23.42
CA LEU A 65 -14.99 33.61 22.72
C LEU A 65 -16.39 33.01 22.90
N TYR A 66 -16.94 33.09 24.11
CA TYR A 66 -18.27 32.56 24.41
C TYR A 66 -19.34 33.19 23.51
N LYS A 67 -19.32 34.52 23.37
CA LYS A 67 -20.22 35.26 22.50
C LYS A 67 -19.87 35.08 21.02
N GLY A 68 -18.59 35.21 20.66
CA GLY A 68 -18.14 35.16 19.27
C GLY A 68 -18.36 33.81 18.59
N LEU A 69 -18.28 32.71 19.35
CA LEU A 69 -18.54 31.36 18.86
C LEU A 69 -19.96 30.86 19.18
N HIS A 70 -20.81 31.66 19.81
CA HIS A 70 -22.15 31.24 20.23
C HIS A 70 -22.13 29.92 21.03
N MET A 71 -21.30 29.85 22.08
CA MET A 71 -21.09 28.60 22.84
C MET A 71 -22.33 28.12 23.61
N GLU A 72 -23.37 28.95 23.72
CA GLU A 72 -24.69 28.58 24.27
C GLU A 72 -25.55 27.77 23.29
N ASN A 73 -25.26 27.80 21.99
CA ASN A 73 -25.97 27.04 20.97
C ASN A 73 -25.29 25.68 20.71
N ILE A 74 -26.04 24.59 20.86
CA ILE A 74 -25.55 23.24 20.60
C ILE A 74 -25.18 23.02 19.12
N GLU A 75 -25.79 23.75 18.19
CA GLU A 75 -25.47 23.64 16.76
C GLU A 75 -24.02 24.05 16.46
N THR A 76 -23.42 24.92 17.27
CA THR A 76 -21.99 25.25 17.16
C THR A 76 -21.12 24.02 17.43
N VAL A 77 -21.48 23.21 18.44
CA VAL A 77 -20.79 21.96 18.76
C VAL A 77 -20.97 20.95 17.63
N LEU A 78 -22.17 20.87 17.04
CA LEU A 78 -22.42 20.02 15.88
C LEU A 78 -21.55 20.45 14.69
N SER A 79 -21.55 21.74 14.35
CA SER A 79 -20.78 22.31 13.24
C SER A 79 -19.28 22.01 13.37
N SER A 80 -18.69 22.32 14.53
CA SER A 80 -17.27 22.06 14.79
C SER A 80 -16.95 20.56 14.82
N SER A 81 -17.82 19.72 15.37
CA SER A 81 -17.63 18.26 15.39
C SER A 81 -17.67 17.66 13.98
N THR A 82 -18.58 18.12 13.10
CA THR A 82 -18.63 17.69 11.70
C THR A 82 -17.32 17.97 10.97
N VAL A 83 -16.71 19.14 11.21
CA VAL A 83 -15.40 19.48 10.62
C VAL A 83 -14.31 18.51 11.08
N VAL A 84 -14.25 18.17 12.38
CA VAL A 84 -13.25 17.23 12.92
C VAL A 84 -13.44 15.81 12.37
N VAL A 85 -14.69 15.35 12.26
CA VAL A 85 -15.00 14.01 11.71
C VAL A 85 -14.62 13.94 10.23
N PHE A 86 -14.97 14.97 9.45
CA PHE A 86 -14.60 15.05 8.04
C PHE A 86 -13.09 15.08 7.86
N PHE A 87 -12.38 15.91 8.63
CA PHE A 87 -10.92 15.94 8.63
C PHE A 87 -10.31 14.55 8.89
N THR A 88 -10.80 13.85 9.92
CA THR A 88 -10.36 12.49 10.24
C THR A 88 -10.62 11.52 9.09
N ALA A 89 -11.80 11.59 8.46
CA ALA A 89 -12.15 10.75 7.31
C ALA A 89 -11.19 10.96 6.12
N PHE A 90 -10.79 12.20 5.83
CA PHE A 90 -9.82 12.51 4.78
C PHE A 90 -8.43 11.93 5.06
N ILE A 91 -7.97 12.02 6.31
CA ILE A 91 -6.69 11.44 6.71
C ILE A 91 -6.71 9.92 6.55
N VAL A 92 -7.77 9.25 7.01
CA VAL A 92 -7.88 7.78 6.89
C VAL A 92 -8.03 7.34 5.43
N ALA A 93 -8.78 8.08 4.61
CA ALA A 93 -8.86 7.81 3.17
C ALA A 93 -7.48 7.94 2.49
N GLY A 94 -6.71 8.97 2.85
CA GLY A 94 -5.34 9.17 2.37
C GLY A 94 -4.41 8.03 2.78
N THR A 95 -4.35 7.68 4.07
CA THR A 95 -3.45 6.62 4.56
C THR A 95 -3.84 5.23 4.05
N MET A 96 -5.12 4.99 3.76
CA MET A 96 -5.55 3.77 3.06
C MET A 96 -5.08 3.73 1.61
N TRP A 97 -5.20 4.85 0.89
CA TRP A 97 -4.87 4.90 -0.53
C TRP A 97 -3.36 4.90 -0.82
N TYR A 98 -2.58 5.63 -0.04
CA TYR A 98 -1.13 5.73 -0.20
C TYR A 98 -0.35 4.64 0.55
N GLY A 99 -0.98 4.03 1.56
CA GLY A 99 -0.35 3.09 2.47
C GLY A 99 0.32 3.79 3.67
N SER A 100 0.33 3.09 4.79
CA SER A 100 1.03 3.47 6.03
C SER A 100 1.29 2.22 6.88
N ALA A 101 1.98 2.39 8.02
CA ALA A 101 2.15 1.33 9.01
C ALA A 101 0.80 0.81 9.59
N THR A 102 -0.29 1.57 9.47
CA THR A 102 -1.63 1.17 9.93
C THR A 102 -2.48 0.51 8.84
N THR A 103 -2.05 0.53 7.57
CA THR A 103 -2.76 -0.06 6.42
C THR A 103 -1.88 -1.08 5.70
N PRO A 104 -1.46 -2.16 6.40
CA PRO A 104 -0.53 -3.13 5.83
C PRO A 104 -1.14 -3.90 4.67
N ILE A 105 -0.35 -4.11 3.61
CA ILE A 105 -0.79 -4.75 2.36
C ILE A 105 -1.24 -6.22 2.53
N GLU A 106 -0.82 -6.87 3.61
CA GLU A 106 -1.27 -8.23 3.93
C GLU A 106 -2.71 -8.29 4.43
N LEU A 107 -3.25 -7.16 4.91
CA LEU A 107 -4.63 -7.04 5.38
C LEU A 107 -5.52 -6.33 4.36
N PHE A 108 -4.97 -5.36 3.62
CA PHE A 108 -5.75 -4.49 2.72
C PHE A 108 -5.42 -4.66 1.23
N GLY A 109 -4.43 -5.50 0.88
CA GLY A 109 -3.94 -5.61 -0.49
C GLY A 109 -2.86 -4.56 -0.83
N PRO A 110 -2.16 -4.72 -1.97
CA PRO A 110 -1.14 -3.78 -2.41
C PRO A 110 -1.76 -2.43 -2.84
N THR A 111 -0.94 -1.39 -2.93
CA THR A 111 -1.38 -0.08 -3.43
C THR A 111 -1.13 0.03 -4.94
N ARG A 112 -1.88 0.91 -5.62
CA ARG A 112 -1.65 1.19 -7.05
C ARG A 112 -0.23 1.67 -7.35
N TYR A 113 0.38 2.38 -6.40
CA TYR A 113 1.69 2.99 -6.58
C TYR A 113 2.79 1.93 -6.67
N GLN A 114 2.60 0.78 -6.01
CA GLN A 114 3.50 -0.35 -6.10
C GLN A 114 3.50 -0.97 -7.51
N TRP A 115 2.35 -1.01 -8.18
CA TRP A 115 2.28 -1.41 -9.59
C TRP A 115 2.88 -0.35 -10.51
N ASP A 116 2.46 0.92 -10.35
CA ASP A 116 2.89 2.04 -11.21
C ASP A 116 4.42 2.21 -11.22
N GLN A 117 5.10 1.86 -10.13
CA GLN A 117 6.56 1.94 -10.00
C GLN A 117 7.28 0.59 -10.24
N GLY A 118 6.55 -0.50 -10.49
CA GLY A 118 7.15 -1.84 -10.58
C GLY A 118 7.85 -2.29 -9.30
N TYR A 119 7.31 -1.92 -8.13
CA TYR A 119 7.94 -2.13 -6.82
C TYR A 119 8.25 -3.61 -6.54
N PHE A 120 7.27 -4.50 -6.72
CA PHE A 120 7.46 -5.93 -6.51
C PHE A 120 8.31 -6.55 -7.61
N GLN A 121 8.06 -6.17 -8.87
CA GLN A 121 8.87 -6.57 -10.02
C GLN A 121 10.37 -6.33 -9.78
N GLN A 122 10.75 -5.12 -9.35
CA GLN A 122 12.14 -4.76 -9.07
C GLN A 122 12.75 -5.64 -7.97
N GLU A 123 12.03 -5.90 -6.89
CA GLU A 123 12.51 -6.78 -5.82
C GLU A 123 12.64 -8.24 -6.29
N ILE A 124 11.72 -8.73 -7.11
CA ILE A 124 11.80 -10.07 -7.71
C ILE A 124 13.07 -10.17 -8.56
N TYR A 125 13.29 -9.22 -9.49
CA TYR A 125 14.49 -9.21 -10.33
C TYR A 125 15.78 -9.06 -9.51
N ARG A 126 15.76 -8.24 -8.45
CA ARG A 126 16.90 -8.13 -7.52
C ARG A 126 17.22 -9.48 -6.89
N ARG A 127 16.22 -10.21 -6.36
CA ARG A 127 16.41 -11.54 -5.76
C ARG A 127 16.93 -12.57 -6.76
N VAL A 128 16.41 -12.56 -7.99
CA VAL A 128 16.89 -13.45 -9.07
C VAL A 128 18.34 -13.10 -9.42
N GLY A 129 18.67 -11.82 -9.60
CA GLY A 129 20.01 -11.34 -9.91
C GLY A 129 21.03 -11.70 -8.83
N THR A 130 20.70 -11.51 -7.55
CA THR A 130 21.56 -11.94 -6.44
C THR A 130 21.85 -13.44 -6.50
N ARG A 131 20.83 -14.28 -6.72
CA ARG A 131 21.02 -15.75 -6.78
C ARG A 131 21.83 -16.20 -7.98
N MET A 132 21.66 -15.54 -9.13
CA MET A 132 22.47 -15.80 -10.31
C MET A 132 23.94 -15.41 -10.07
N SER A 133 24.20 -14.33 -9.32
CA SER A 133 25.57 -13.96 -8.92
C SER A 133 26.22 -14.97 -7.95
N GLU A 134 25.40 -15.75 -7.23
CA GLU A 134 25.83 -16.87 -6.38
C GLU A 134 25.99 -18.19 -7.17
N ASN A 135 26.17 -18.12 -8.50
CA ASN A 135 26.33 -19.26 -9.41
C ASN A 135 25.12 -20.21 -9.50
N GLN A 136 23.92 -19.78 -9.12
CA GLN A 136 22.71 -20.57 -9.33
C GLN A 136 22.22 -20.45 -10.77
N SER A 137 21.61 -21.51 -11.31
CA SER A 137 21.00 -21.42 -12.63
C SER A 137 19.79 -20.48 -12.62
N LEU A 138 19.41 -19.97 -13.80
CA LEU A 138 18.24 -19.10 -13.95
C LEU A 138 16.96 -19.79 -13.44
N SER A 139 16.78 -21.08 -13.77
CA SER A 139 15.62 -21.86 -13.34
C SER A 139 15.55 -22.03 -11.82
N GLU A 140 16.69 -22.27 -11.17
CA GLU A 140 16.76 -22.36 -9.69
C GLU A 140 16.54 -21.02 -9.03
N SER A 141 17.02 -19.94 -9.64
CA SER A 141 16.85 -18.59 -9.12
C SER A 141 15.37 -18.19 -9.09
N TRP A 142 14.62 -18.51 -10.16
CA TRP A 142 13.18 -18.31 -10.24
C TRP A 142 12.37 -19.25 -9.34
N SER A 143 12.77 -20.53 -9.21
CA SER A 143 12.03 -21.49 -8.37
C SER A 143 12.04 -21.14 -6.88
N LYS A 144 13.03 -20.37 -6.43
CA LYS A 144 13.15 -19.89 -5.05
C LYS A 144 12.38 -18.58 -4.79
N ILE A 145 11.71 -17.99 -5.77
CA ILE A 145 10.90 -16.78 -5.56
C ILE A 145 9.62 -17.18 -4.82
N PRO A 146 9.28 -16.55 -3.67
CA PRO A 146 8.03 -16.86 -2.97
C PRO A 146 6.81 -16.55 -3.84
N GLU A 147 5.85 -17.47 -3.90
CA GLU A 147 4.63 -17.26 -4.69
C GLU A 147 3.86 -16.01 -4.25
N LYS A 148 3.94 -15.64 -2.97
CA LYS A 148 3.28 -14.45 -2.43
C LYS A 148 3.76 -13.14 -3.06
N ILE A 149 5.07 -12.96 -3.27
CA ILE A 149 5.59 -11.74 -3.93
C ILE A 149 5.25 -11.73 -5.42
N ALA A 150 5.28 -12.89 -6.07
CA ALA A 150 4.85 -13.03 -7.45
C ALA A 150 3.35 -12.71 -7.61
N PHE A 151 2.54 -13.05 -6.61
CA PHE A 151 1.12 -12.69 -6.59
C PHE A 151 0.91 -11.20 -6.33
N TYR A 152 1.72 -10.54 -5.49
CA TYR A 152 1.66 -9.09 -5.36
C TYR A 152 2.01 -8.35 -6.68
N ASP A 153 2.87 -8.92 -7.50
CA ASP A 153 3.25 -8.41 -8.83
C ASP A 153 2.23 -8.78 -9.93
N TYR A 154 0.94 -8.83 -9.59
CA TYR A 154 -0.16 -9.16 -10.50
C TYR A 154 -1.19 -8.03 -10.55
N ILE A 155 -1.55 -7.58 -11.76
CA ILE A 155 -2.32 -6.34 -11.95
C ILE A 155 -3.73 -6.39 -11.35
N GLU A 156 -4.39 -7.54 -11.28
CA GLU A 156 -5.75 -7.62 -10.71
C GLU A 156 -5.75 -7.47 -9.19
N ASN A 157 -4.59 -7.60 -8.53
CA ASN A 157 -4.47 -7.24 -7.12
C ASN A 157 -4.34 -5.71 -6.92
N ASN A 158 -4.27 -4.94 -7.99
CA ASN A 158 -4.22 -3.49 -7.91
C ASN A 158 -5.63 -2.91 -7.64
N PRO A 159 -5.81 -2.11 -6.58
CA PRO A 159 -7.12 -1.57 -6.20
C PRO A 159 -7.74 -0.61 -7.23
N THR A 160 -7.00 -0.18 -8.26
CA THR A 160 -7.53 0.67 -9.33
C THR A 160 -8.14 -0.08 -10.52
N LYS A 161 -8.25 -1.41 -10.47
CA LYS A 161 -8.83 -2.22 -11.57
C LYS A 161 -10.29 -2.64 -11.38
N GLY A 162 -10.92 -2.13 -10.32
CA GLY A 162 -12.35 -2.35 -10.07
C GLY A 162 -13.28 -1.52 -10.97
N GLY A 163 -14.58 -1.62 -10.71
CA GLY A 163 -15.60 -0.75 -11.30
C GLY A 163 -16.70 -0.45 -10.29
N LEU A 164 -17.29 0.75 -10.34
CA LEU A 164 -18.27 1.22 -9.33
C LEU A 164 -19.44 0.24 -9.08
N PHE A 165 -19.85 -0.47 -10.13
CA PHE A 165 -20.95 -1.43 -10.09
C PHE A 165 -20.51 -2.89 -10.22
N ARG A 166 -19.20 -3.16 -10.18
CA ARG A 166 -18.66 -4.51 -10.06
C ARG A 166 -18.65 -4.88 -8.58
N ALA A 167 -19.82 -5.28 -8.09
CA ALA A 167 -20.03 -5.56 -6.69
C ALA A 167 -19.77 -7.05 -6.41
N SER A 168 -18.57 -7.40 -5.95
CA SER A 168 -18.27 -8.73 -5.41
C SER A 168 -16.87 -8.77 -4.77
N SER A 169 -16.46 -9.94 -4.27
CA SER A 169 -15.06 -10.20 -3.93
C SER A 169 -14.23 -10.37 -5.22
N MET A 170 -12.92 -10.08 -5.15
CA MET A 170 -11.99 -10.33 -6.25
C MET A 170 -12.02 -11.80 -6.73
N ASP A 171 -12.27 -12.74 -5.81
CA ASP A 171 -12.41 -14.16 -6.13
C ASP A 171 -13.59 -14.47 -7.06
N ASN A 172 -14.68 -13.70 -6.98
CA ASN A 172 -15.85 -13.90 -7.84
C ASN A 172 -15.61 -13.36 -9.26
N GLU A 173 -14.75 -12.35 -9.42
CA GLU A 173 -14.43 -11.75 -10.73
C GLU A 173 -13.34 -12.52 -11.47
N HIS A 174 -12.27 -12.91 -10.76
CA HIS A 174 -11.06 -13.48 -11.39
C HIS A 174 -10.85 -14.96 -11.05
N GLY A 175 -11.64 -15.51 -10.13
CA GLY A 175 -11.45 -16.85 -9.58
C GLY A 175 -10.44 -16.88 -8.43
N ILE A 176 -10.32 -18.04 -7.81
CA ILE A 176 -9.40 -18.28 -6.68
C ILE A 176 -8.02 -18.65 -7.22
N ALA A 177 -6.99 -17.92 -6.79
CA ALA A 177 -5.61 -18.22 -7.16
C ALA A 177 -5.17 -19.60 -6.59
N ILE A 178 -4.76 -20.51 -7.48
CA ILE A 178 -4.39 -21.89 -7.09
C ILE A 178 -2.87 -22.02 -6.88
N ARG A 179 -2.06 -21.59 -7.86
CA ARG A 179 -0.59 -21.61 -7.77
C ARG A 179 0.04 -20.67 -8.78
N TRP A 180 1.30 -20.34 -8.56
CA TRP A 180 2.15 -19.70 -9.57
C TRP A 180 2.69 -20.68 -10.64
N LEU A 181 2.51 -20.37 -11.93
CA LEU A 181 2.95 -21.20 -13.06
C LEU A 181 4.43 -21.01 -13.46
N ARG A 182 5.23 -20.32 -12.63
CA ARG A 182 6.60 -19.86 -12.88
C ARG A 182 6.68 -18.61 -13.76
N HIS A 183 7.87 -18.03 -13.82
CA HIS A 183 8.14 -16.87 -14.66
C HIS A 183 8.34 -17.27 -16.13
N PRO A 184 7.56 -16.72 -17.08
CA PRO A 184 7.75 -16.98 -18.49
C PRO A 184 8.99 -16.25 -19.03
N LEU A 185 9.73 -16.92 -19.93
CA LEU A 185 10.88 -16.32 -20.62
C LEU A 185 10.60 -16.30 -22.12
N PHE A 186 10.48 -15.11 -22.68
CA PHE A 186 10.27 -14.94 -24.12
C PHE A 186 11.61 -14.70 -24.80
N ARG A 187 11.81 -15.35 -25.95
CA ARG A 187 13.01 -15.18 -26.77
C ARG A 187 12.65 -15.03 -28.23
N ASP A 188 13.36 -14.17 -28.93
CA ASP A 188 13.27 -14.09 -30.38
C ASP A 188 14.06 -15.20 -31.08
N LYS A 189 14.03 -15.22 -32.42
CA LYS A 189 14.80 -16.16 -33.25
C LYS A 189 16.32 -16.08 -33.03
N GLU A 190 16.82 -14.94 -32.55
CA GLU A 190 18.22 -14.67 -32.24
C GLU A 190 18.57 -14.97 -30.76
N ARG A 191 17.62 -15.57 -30.02
CA ARG A 191 17.71 -15.91 -28.59
C ARG A 191 17.87 -14.70 -27.66
N ARG A 192 17.57 -13.48 -28.12
CA ARG A 192 17.49 -12.30 -27.24
C ARG A 192 16.28 -12.42 -26.34
N ALA A 193 16.43 -12.04 -25.07
CA ALA A 193 15.32 -11.99 -24.13
C ALA A 193 14.35 -10.86 -24.54
N LEU A 194 13.06 -11.15 -24.44
CA LEU A 194 11.98 -10.20 -24.69
C LEU A 194 11.13 -10.05 -23.43
N PHE A 195 10.60 -8.86 -23.22
CA PHE A 195 9.77 -8.50 -22.08
C PHE A 195 8.41 -7.99 -22.56
N VAL A 196 7.33 -8.43 -21.93
CA VAL A 196 5.99 -7.93 -22.21
C VAL A 196 5.85 -6.54 -21.59
N CYS A 197 5.36 -5.57 -22.37
CA CYS A 197 5.02 -4.26 -21.83
C CYS A 197 3.86 -4.39 -20.83
N HIS A 198 4.08 -3.97 -19.58
CA HIS A 198 3.06 -4.03 -18.53
C HIS A 198 1.89 -3.08 -18.84
N MET A 199 0.67 -3.55 -18.59
CA MET A 199 -0.53 -2.73 -18.77
C MET A 199 -0.54 -1.57 -17.77
N PRO A 200 -0.57 -0.30 -18.23
CA PRO A 200 -0.79 0.82 -17.34
C PRO A 200 -2.20 0.78 -16.77
N ILE A 201 -2.35 1.27 -15.54
CA ILE A 201 -3.60 1.16 -14.78
C ILE A 201 -4.82 1.82 -15.43
N PHE A 202 -4.62 2.85 -16.26
CA PHE A 202 -5.72 3.57 -16.91
C PHE A 202 -6.42 2.73 -17.99
N PHE A 203 -5.74 1.74 -18.56
CA PHE A 203 -6.28 0.97 -19.67
C PHE A 203 -7.12 -0.22 -19.18
N GLU A 204 -8.35 -0.34 -19.69
CA GLU A 204 -9.16 -1.56 -19.56
C GLU A 204 -8.66 -2.69 -20.48
N ALA A 205 -8.16 -2.31 -21.67
CA ALA A 205 -7.55 -3.21 -22.63
C ALA A 205 -6.25 -2.59 -23.15
N PHE A 206 -5.20 -3.42 -23.24
CA PHE A 206 -3.86 -2.98 -23.65
C PHE A 206 -3.29 -3.94 -24.69
N PRO A 207 -2.66 -3.44 -25.77
CA PRO A 207 -2.09 -4.30 -26.80
C PRO A 207 -0.92 -5.14 -26.26
N ILE A 208 -0.72 -6.31 -26.86
CA ILE A 208 0.41 -7.17 -26.54
C ILE A 208 1.61 -6.69 -27.35
N VAL A 209 2.60 -6.13 -26.64
CA VAL A 209 3.85 -5.64 -27.21
C VAL A 209 5.01 -6.19 -26.41
N PHE A 210 6.03 -6.68 -27.12
CA PHE A 210 7.28 -7.16 -26.56
C PHE A 210 8.42 -6.21 -26.91
N VAL A 211 9.22 -5.87 -25.90
CA VAL A 211 10.41 -5.03 -26.00
C VAL A 211 11.67 -5.83 -25.66
N ASP A 212 12.82 -5.39 -26.17
CA ASP A 212 14.12 -5.89 -25.71
C ASP A 212 14.59 -5.18 -24.43
N GLY A 213 15.82 -5.46 -24.00
CA GLY A 213 16.42 -4.83 -22.80
C GLY A 213 16.68 -3.32 -22.93
N ASP A 214 16.63 -2.77 -24.15
CA ASP A 214 16.80 -1.35 -24.44
C ASP A 214 15.43 -0.65 -24.66
N GLU A 215 14.34 -1.31 -24.27
CA GLU A 215 12.95 -0.86 -24.44
C GLU A 215 12.53 -0.67 -25.91
N ILE A 216 13.26 -1.27 -26.86
CA ILE A 216 12.92 -1.21 -28.28
C ILE A 216 11.91 -2.30 -28.60
N VAL A 217 10.79 -1.93 -29.21
CA VAL A 217 9.76 -2.86 -29.67
C VAL A 217 10.34 -3.85 -30.69
N LYS A 218 10.13 -5.15 -30.45
CA LYS A 218 10.58 -6.25 -31.34
C LYS A 218 9.47 -7.09 -31.90
N VAL A 219 8.43 -7.34 -31.12
CA VAL A 219 7.31 -8.22 -31.49
C VAL A 219 6.02 -7.62 -30.95
N ASP A 220 4.94 -7.71 -31.72
CA ASP A 220 3.60 -7.35 -31.30
C ASP A 220 2.58 -8.40 -31.76
N VAL A 221 1.34 -8.25 -31.30
CA VAL A 221 0.18 -8.95 -31.89
C VAL A 221 -0.58 -7.92 -32.72
N PRO A 222 -0.40 -7.88 -34.05
CA PRO A 222 -0.92 -6.80 -34.87
C PRO A 222 -2.44 -6.91 -35.02
N PHE A 223 -3.12 -5.77 -34.91
CA PHE A 223 -4.57 -5.69 -35.11
C PHE A 223 -4.96 -5.92 -36.57
N ARG A 224 -4.22 -5.32 -37.51
CA ARG A 224 -4.37 -5.56 -38.96
C ARG A 224 -3.23 -6.45 -39.45
N ARG A 225 -3.56 -7.45 -40.27
CA ARG A 225 -2.60 -8.43 -40.82
C ARG A 225 -2.36 -8.25 -42.32
N ALA A 226 -2.83 -7.14 -42.89
CA ALA A 226 -2.79 -6.85 -44.32
C ALA A 226 -1.44 -6.28 -44.74
#